data_AF-A0A1V9ZS30-F1
#
_entry.id   AF-A0A1V9ZS30-F1
#
_cell.length_a   1.000
_cell.length_b   1.000
_cell.length_c   1.000
_cell.angle_alpha   90.00
_cell.angle_beta   90.00
_cell.angle_gamma   90.00
#
_symmetry.space_group_name_H-M   'P 1'
#
loop_
_entity.id
_entity.type
_entity.pdbx_description
1 polymer ?
#
loop_
_entity_poly.entity_id
_entity_poly.type
_entity_poly.pdbx_seq_one_letter_code
_entity_poly.pdbx_strand_id
1 'polypeptide(L)'
;MSSSDDEAPEQVSMAVARSKALESRDSERQARKAAVAQPTKKEEIVIEDLPDDILAAVSAAQEQQNVDEEEEEEEIVKPKKSVKKNSHIRRFGNIQVTTLANVTKEADGEALPAAALSFTQRLMAPQRKRASTSKALLQPNLSSRAAK
;
A
#
# COMPACT_ATOMS: atom_id res chain seq x y z
N MET A 1 -33.19 -23.58 -3.77
CA MET A 1 -32.65 -24.37 -2.63
C MET A 1 -31.79 -23.43 -1.82
N SER A 2 -32.32 -22.90 -0.71
CA SER A 2 -31.67 -21.93 0.16
C SER A 2 -31.10 -22.67 1.37
N SER A 3 -29.77 -22.83 1.45
CA SER A 3 -29.08 -23.33 2.65
C SER A 3 -28.58 -22.12 3.44
N SER A 4 -29.40 -21.69 4.40
CA SER A 4 -29.02 -20.70 5.41
C SER A 4 -28.04 -21.37 6.37
N ASP A 5 -26.75 -21.23 6.09
CA ASP A 5 -25.64 -21.61 6.98
C ASP A 5 -25.55 -20.54 8.10
N ASP A 6 -26.63 -20.42 8.88
CA ASP A 6 -26.73 -19.53 10.05
C ASP A 6 -26.17 -20.25 11.28
N GLU A 7 -24.91 -20.70 11.17
CA GLU A 7 -24.20 -21.29 12.30
C GLU A 7 -23.73 -20.13 13.20
N ALA A 8 -24.48 -19.90 14.27
CA ALA A 8 -24.14 -18.90 15.27
C ALA A 8 -22.71 -19.16 15.80
N PRO A 9 -21.90 -18.11 16.06
CA PRO A 9 -20.53 -18.29 16.52
C PRO A 9 -20.50 -19.08 17.83
N GLU A 10 -19.72 -20.17 17.86
CA GLU A 10 -19.50 -20.97 19.05
C GLU A 10 -19.06 -20.07 20.21
N GLN A 11 -19.74 -20.16 21.35
CA GLN A 11 -19.36 -19.43 22.55
C GLN A 11 -18.08 -20.05 23.15
N VAL A 12 -16.93 -19.48 22.79
CA VAL A 12 -15.63 -19.91 23.32
C VAL A 12 -15.35 -19.23 24.65
N SER A 13 -15.03 -20.02 25.68
CA SER A 13 -14.63 -19.46 26.97
C SER A 13 -13.30 -18.69 26.85
N MET A 14 -13.12 -17.66 27.69
CA MET A 14 -11.91 -16.82 27.66
C MET A 14 -10.61 -17.64 27.83
N ALA A 15 -10.65 -18.76 28.55
CA ALA A 15 -9.51 -19.66 28.71
C ALA A 15 -9.13 -20.35 27.39
N VAL A 16 -10.12 -20.84 26.64
CA VAL A 16 -9.92 -21.49 25.34
C VAL A 16 -9.50 -20.48 24.27
N ALA A 17 -10.02 -19.24 24.32
CA ALA A 17 -9.57 -18.19 23.43
C ALA A 17 -8.09 -17.83 23.67
N ARG A 18 -7.65 -17.80 24.93
CA ARG A 18 -6.24 -17.54 25.30
C ARG A 18 -5.30 -18.66 24.86
N SER A 19 -5.67 -19.93 25.04
CA SER A 19 -4.84 -21.05 24.59
C SER A 19 -4.68 -21.05 23.07
N LYS A 20 -5.78 -20.90 22.32
CA LYS A 20 -5.75 -20.84 20.84
C LYS A 20 -4.91 -19.67 20.33
N ALA A 21 -4.94 -18.52 21.01
CA ALA A 21 -4.11 -17.37 20.65
C ALA A 21 -2.60 -17.64 20.85
N LEU A 22 -2.23 -18.34 21.92
CA LEU A 22 -0.83 -18.72 22.18
C LEU A 22 -0.33 -19.75 21.15
N GLU A 23 -1.13 -20.77 20.86
CA GLU A 23 -0.81 -21.80 19.85
C GLU A 23 -0.65 -21.19 18.45
N SER A 24 -1.54 -20.26 18.07
CA SER A 24 -1.44 -19.51 16.82
C SER A 24 -0.12 -18.72 16.72
N ARG A 25 0.27 -18.05 17.80
CA ARG A 25 1.54 -17.29 17.84
C ARG A 25 2.77 -18.20 17.71
N ASP A 26 2.76 -19.36 18.35
CA ASP A 26 3.88 -20.30 18.31
C ASP A 26 4.02 -20.96 16.93
N SER A 27 2.91 -21.34 16.30
CA SER A 27 2.90 -21.86 14.93
C SER A 27 3.39 -20.83 13.91
N GLU A 28 2.98 -19.56 14.02
CA GLU A 28 3.49 -18.48 13.16
C GLU A 28 5.01 -18.30 13.30
N ARG A 29 5.51 -18.36 14.54
CA ARG A 29 6.94 -18.21 14.82
C ARG A 29 7.76 -19.36 14.23
N GLN A 30 7.24 -20.59 14.24
CA GLN A 30 7.89 -21.74 13.63
C GLN A 30 7.89 -21.65 12.09
N ALA A 31 6.76 -21.26 11.49
CA ALA A 31 6.65 -21.07 10.04
C ALA A 31 7.62 -20.00 9.51
N ARG A 32 7.76 -18.87 10.24
CA ARG A 32 8.72 -17.82 9.87
C ARG A 32 10.18 -18.30 9.91
N LYS A 33 10.54 -19.13 10.90
CA LYS A 33 11.89 -19.71 10.97
C LYS A 33 12.17 -20.67 9.81
N ALA A 34 11.18 -21.47 9.41
CA ALA A 34 11.32 -22.38 8.27
C ALA A 34 11.48 -21.64 6.94
N ALA A 35 10.78 -20.50 6.74
CA ALA A 35 10.89 -19.71 5.53
C ALA A 35 12.24 -19.00 5.36
N VAL A 36 12.90 -18.63 6.46
CA VAL A 36 14.22 -17.97 6.45
C VAL A 36 15.36 -18.95 6.14
N ALA A 37 15.14 -20.26 6.31
CA ALA A 37 16.17 -21.29 6.13
C ALA A 37 16.31 -21.80 4.68
N GLN A 38 15.64 -21.20 3.70
CA GLN A 38 15.77 -21.58 2.28
C GLN A 38 17.00 -20.87 1.66
N PRO A 39 18.09 -21.57 1.34
CA PRO A 39 19.21 -20.98 0.64
C PRO A 39 18.80 -20.70 -0.82
N THR A 40 18.81 -19.43 -1.21
CA THR A 40 18.68 -19.04 -2.62
C THR A 40 19.96 -19.48 -3.34
N LYS A 41 19.88 -20.59 -4.08
CA LYS A 41 20.92 -20.95 -5.05
C LYS A 41 20.98 -19.84 -6.09
N LYS A 42 22.07 -19.08 -6.09
CA LYS A 42 22.38 -18.14 -7.16
C LYS A 42 22.87 -18.97 -8.33
N GLU A 43 22.06 -19.07 -9.37
CA GLU A 43 22.50 -19.61 -10.65
C GLU A 43 23.41 -18.55 -11.29
N GLU A 44 24.67 -18.91 -11.53
CA GLU A 44 25.61 -18.08 -12.28
C GLU A 44 25.19 -18.11 -13.75
N ILE A 45 24.66 -16.98 -14.21
CA ILE A 45 24.35 -16.77 -15.63
C ILE A 45 25.69 -16.59 -16.33
N VAL A 46 26.12 -17.59 -17.09
CA VAL A 46 27.22 -17.46 -18.06
C VAL A 46 26.71 -16.53 -19.16
N ILE A 47 27.19 -15.29 -19.17
CA ILE A 47 26.91 -14.33 -20.24
C ILE A 47 27.90 -14.65 -21.34
N GLU A 48 27.40 -15.14 -22.47
CA GLU A 48 28.20 -15.30 -23.69
C GLU A 48 28.57 -13.91 -24.22
N ASP A 49 29.85 -13.73 -24.58
CA ASP A 49 30.34 -12.45 -25.10
C ASP A 49 29.64 -12.12 -26.43
N LEU A 50 29.12 -10.89 -26.52
CA LEU A 50 28.47 -10.40 -27.74
C LEU A 50 29.51 -10.22 -28.85
N PRO A 51 29.14 -10.45 -30.12
CA PRO A 51 30.05 -10.26 -31.26
C PRO A 51 30.44 -8.79 -31.45
N ASP A 52 31.69 -8.57 -31.88
CA ASP A 52 32.32 -7.25 -32.03
C ASP A 52 31.54 -6.29 -32.93
N ASP A 53 30.83 -6.80 -33.94
CA ASP A 53 29.99 -6.00 -34.84
C ASP A 53 28.86 -5.27 -34.10
N ILE A 54 28.30 -5.89 -33.06
CA ILE A 54 27.24 -5.27 -32.23
C ILE A 54 27.84 -4.22 -31.31
N LEU A 55 29.01 -4.49 -30.74
CA LEU A 55 29.72 -3.53 -29.88
C LEU A 55 30.13 -2.29 -30.68
N ALA A 56 30.64 -2.48 -31.89
CA ALA A 56 30.98 -1.39 -32.81
C ALA A 56 29.75 -0.58 -33.24
N ALA A 57 28.63 -1.24 -33.54
CA ALA A 57 27.38 -0.55 -33.88
C ALA A 57 26.82 0.28 -32.70
N VAL A 58 26.91 -0.23 -31.47
CA VAL A 58 26.48 0.50 -30.27
C VAL A 58 27.39 1.69 -29.99
N SER A 59 28.71 1.53 -30.15
CA SER A 59 29.66 2.65 -30.01
C SER A 59 29.44 3.73 -31.07
N ALA A 60 29.24 3.36 -32.34
CA ALA A 60 28.97 4.32 -33.40
C ALA A 60 27.63 5.05 -33.21
N ALA A 61 26.60 4.36 -32.70
CA ALA A 61 25.32 4.98 -32.37
C ALA A 61 25.44 5.98 -31.21
N GLN A 62 26.27 5.70 -30.20
CA GLN A 62 26.55 6.65 -29.12
C GLN A 62 27.37 7.85 -29.60
N GLU A 63 28.31 7.66 -30.52
CA GLU A 63 29.14 8.74 -31.05
C GLU A 63 28.31 9.69 -31.93
N GLN A 64 27.42 9.17 -32.78
CA GLN A 64 26.45 9.99 -33.53
C GLN A 64 25.51 10.77 -32.60
N GLN A 65 25.06 10.15 -31.51
CA GLN A 65 24.22 10.83 -30.52
C GLN A 65 24.95 11.98 -29.80
N ASN A 66 26.25 11.86 -29.57
CA ASN A 66 27.05 12.96 -28.99
C ASN A 66 27.31 14.10 -29.99
N VAL A 67 27.50 13.78 -31.28
CA VAL A 67 27.72 14.80 -32.33
C VAL A 67 26.44 15.60 -32.61
N ASP A 68 25.28 14.93 -32.61
CA ASP A 68 23.98 15.62 -32.71
C ASP A 68 23.67 16.46 -31.46
N GLU A 69 24.21 16.11 -30.29
CA GLU A 69 24.10 16.90 -29.05
C GLU A 69 24.99 18.16 -29.06
N GLU A 70 26.12 18.17 -29.78
CA GLU A 70 27.05 19.32 -29.85
C GLU A 70 26.54 20.46 -30.77
N GLU A 71 25.76 20.17 -31.82
CA GLU A 71 25.19 21.21 -32.70
C GLU A 71 23.95 21.91 -32.09
N GLU A 72 23.31 21.32 -31.07
CA GLU A 72 22.15 21.89 -30.37
C GLU A 72 22.52 22.73 -29.11
N GLU A 73 23.80 22.96 -28.82
CA GLU A 73 24.24 23.59 -27.56
C GLU A 73 23.98 25.12 -27.42
N GLU A 74 23.48 25.84 -28.44
CA GLU A 74 23.19 27.29 -28.30
C GLU A 74 21.84 27.62 -27.60
N GLU A 75 21.00 26.65 -27.23
CA GLU A 75 19.74 26.90 -26.49
C GLU A 75 19.47 25.91 -25.33
N ILE A 76 20.44 25.69 -24.42
CA ILE A 76 20.23 24.70 -23.34
C ILE A 76 19.53 25.29 -22.11
N VAL A 77 18.20 25.21 -22.12
CA VAL A 77 17.41 25.02 -20.89
C VAL A 77 17.74 23.63 -20.35
N LYS A 78 18.48 23.59 -19.25
CA LYS A 78 18.90 22.35 -18.54
C LYS A 78 17.78 21.30 -18.50
N PRO A 79 18.02 20.04 -18.92
CA PRO A 79 17.03 18.99 -18.81
C PRO A 79 16.71 18.73 -17.34
N LYS A 80 15.45 18.96 -16.95
CA LYS A 80 14.95 18.62 -15.62
C LYS A 80 15.05 17.09 -15.47
N LYS A 81 15.85 16.64 -14.50
CA LYS A 81 16.00 15.23 -14.09
C LYS A 81 14.63 14.55 -14.12
N SER A 82 14.52 13.45 -14.87
CA SER A 82 13.29 12.67 -14.94
C SER A 82 12.86 12.28 -13.53
N VAL A 83 11.69 12.79 -13.13
CA VAL A 83 11.12 12.50 -11.82
C VAL A 83 10.74 11.03 -11.83
N LYS A 84 11.58 10.18 -11.23
CA LYS A 84 11.31 8.76 -11.05
C LYS A 84 9.92 8.63 -10.44
N LYS A 85 8.98 8.02 -11.18
CA LYS A 85 7.63 7.75 -10.66
C LYS A 85 7.81 6.83 -9.47
N ASN A 86 7.58 7.35 -8.27
CA ASN A 86 7.83 6.64 -7.02
C ASN A 86 6.69 5.63 -6.79
N SER A 87 6.60 4.60 -7.63
CA SER A 87 5.66 3.50 -7.43
C SER A 87 6.22 2.61 -6.33
N HIS A 88 5.83 2.89 -5.09
CA HIS A 88 6.28 2.13 -3.96
C HIS A 88 5.31 0.96 -3.69
N ILE A 89 5.87 -0.25 -3.56
CA ILE A 89 5.11 -1.47 -3.29
C ILE A 89 5.32 -1.84 -1.82
N ARG A 90 4.24 -1.94 -1.05
CA ARG A 90 4.25 -2.40 0.36
C ARG A 90 3.47 -3.70 0.49
N ARG A 91 3.95 -4.62 1.31
CA ARG A 91 3.26 -5.89 1.60
C ARG A 91 2.78 -5.91 3.05
N PHE A 92 1.51 -6.26 3.23
CA PHE A 92 0.88 -6.45 4.54
C PHE A 92 0.32 -7.87 4.59
N GLY A 93 1.11 -8.81 5.10
CA GLY A 93 0.79 -10.23 5.04
C GLY A 93 0.64 -10.71 3.59
N ASN A 94 -0.54 -11.18 3.23
CA ASN A 94 -0.87 -11.67 1.88
C ASN A 94 -1.34 -10.56 0.92
N ILE A 95 -1.48 -9.32 1.40
CA ILE A 95 -1.98 -8.20 0.61
C ILE A 95 -0.79 -7.37 0.10
N GLN A 96 -0.80 -7.05 -1.20
CA GLN A 96 0.17 -6.16 -1.83
C GLN A 96 -0.51 -4.83 -2.17
N VAL A 97 0.05 -3.74 -1.66
CA VAL A 97 -0.41 -2.36 -1.91
C VAL A 97 0.59 -1.66 -2.80
N THR A 98 0.16 -1.24 -3.98
CA THR A 98 0.98 -0.50 -4.95
C THR A 98 0.46 0.94 -5.04
N THR A 99 1.28 1.91 -4.65
CA THR A 99 0.91 3.32 -4.86
C THR A 99 1.15 3.70 -6.32
N LEU A 100 0.08 3.91 -7.08
CA LEU A 100 0.18 4.43 -8.44
C LEU A 100 0.42 5.94 -8.37
N ALA A 101 1.49 6.43 -9.01
CA ALA A 101 1.88 7.84 -8.98
C ALA A 101 0.80 8.77 -9.57
N ASN A 102 -0.05 8.24 -10.45
CA ASN A 102 -1.12 8.95 -11.11
C ASN A 102 -2.43 8.18 -10.93
N VAL A 103 -2.94 8.07 -9.70
CA VAL A 103 -4.38 7.86 -9.54
C VAL A 103 -5.00 9.20 -9.93
N THR A 104 -5.54 9.26 -11.15
CA THR A 104 -6.37 10.38 -11.56
C THR A 104 -7.44 10.53 -10.50
N LYS A 105 -7.62 11.75 -9.97
CA LYS A 105 -8.68 12.11 -9.00
C LYS A 105 -10.11 11.87 -9.54
N GLU A 106 -10.22 11.25 -10.71
CA GLU A 106 -11.46 10.82 -11.35
C GLU A 106 -12.23 9.79 -10.50
N ALA A 107 -11.54 9.05 -9.61
CA ALA A 107 -12.22 8.21 -8.62
C ALA A 107 -12.92 9.02 -7.50
N ASP A 108 -12.63 10.32 -7.37
CA ASP A 108 -13.39 11.26 -6.52
C ASP A 108 -14.68 11.76 -7.22
N GLY A 109 -14.99 11.24 -8.42
CA GLY A 109 -16.14 11.63 -9.23
C GLY A 109 -17.50 11.12 -8.74
N GLU A 110 -17.54 10.27 -7.71
CA GLU A 110 -18.79 9.96 -7.03
C GLU A 110 -19.07 11.08 -6.02
N ALA A 111 -19.90 12.04 -6.44
CA ALA A 111 -20.33 13.15 -5.60
C ALA A 111 -20.80 12.60 -4.25
N LEU A 112 -20.04 12.89 -3.19
CA LEU A 112 -20.35 12.46 -1.84
C LEU A 112 -21.82 12.78 -1.53
N PRO A 113 -22.59 11.84 -0.94
CA PRO A 113 -23.98 12.11 -0.60
C PRO A 113 -24.03 13.33 0.33
N ALA A 114 -25.08 14.15 0.22
CA ALA A 114 -25.22 15.38 1.00
C ALA A 114 -25.08 15.16 2.53
N ALA A 115 -25.43 13.97 3.01
CA ALA A 115 -25.21 13.54 4.39
C ALA A 115 -23.73 13.44 4.77
N ALA A 116 -22.87 12.92 3.87
CA ALA A 116 -21.44 12.84 4.09
C ALA A 116 -20.79 14.23 4.07
N LEU A 117 -21.19 15.12 3.17
CA LEU A 117 -20.70 16.49 3.11
C LEU A 117 -21.07 17.30 4.37
N SER A 118 -22.32 17.18 4.84
CA SER A 118 -22.73 17.86 6.08
C SER A 118 -22.03 17.31 7.33
N PHE A 119 -21.74 16.00 7.34
CA PHE A 119 -20.97 15.38 8.41
C PHE A 119 -19.51 15.86 8.44
N THR A 120 -18.83 15.92 7.29
CA THR A 120 -17.45 16.41 7.22
C THR A 120 -17.35 17.88 7.58
N GLN A 121 -18.29 18.72 7.14
CA GLN A 121 -18.38 20.12 7.55
C GLN A 121 -18.56 20.25 9.07
N ARG A 122 -19.41 19.43 9.68
CA ARG A 122 -19.60 19.41 11.14
C ARG A 122 -18.34 18.97 11.89
N LEU A 123 -17.57 18.04 11.33
CA LEU A 123 -16.28 17.67 11.88
C LEU A 123 -15.26 18.81 11.75
N MET A 124 -15.20 19.50 10.61
CA MET A 124 -14.20 20.55 10.39
C MET A 124 -14.59 21.91 11.01
N ALA A 125 -15.77 22.01 11.62
CA ALA A 125 -16.25 23.24 12.26
C ALA A 125 -15.30 23.73 13.37
N PRO A 126 -14.85 25.01 13.35
CA PRO A 126 -13.88 25.55 14.31
C PRO A 126 -14.32 25.46 15.77
N GLN A 127 -15.62 25.55 16.03
CA GLN A 127 -16.21 25.54 17.38
C GLN A 127 -16.61 24.14 17.87
N ARG A 128 -16.19 23.08 17.17
CA ARG A 128 -16.54 21.72 17.56
C ARG A 128 -15.82 21.33 18.86
N LYS A 129 -16.59 20.85 19.85
CA LYS A 129 -16.02 20.19 21.04
C LYS A 129 -15.18 18.99 20.58
N ARG A 130 -13.86 19.12 20.66
CA ARG A 130 -12.93 18.02 20.38
C ARG A 130 -13.06 17.03 21.54
N ALA A 131 -13.53 15.83 21.25
CA ALA A 131 -13.59 14.78 22.23
C ALA A 131 -12.16 14.46 22.68
N SER A 132 -11.83 14.76 23.94
CA SER A 132 -10.63 14.21 24.57
C SER A 132 -10.82 12.71 24.67
N THR A 133 -9.91 11.93 24.08
CA THR A 133 -9.97 10.45 24.09
C THR A 133 -10.07 9.87 25.49
N SER A 134 -9.56 10.60 26.50
CA SER A 134 -9.67 10.24 27.92
C SER A 134 -11.07 10.43 28.53
N LYS A 135 -11.90 11.36 28.02
CA LYS A 135 -13.24 11.66 28.57
C LYS A 135 -14.38 11.00 27.78
N ALA A 136 -14.18 10.76 26.49
CA ALA A 136 -15.20 10.16 25.63
C ALA A 136 -15.48 8.68 25.94
N LEU A 137 -14.48 7.95 26.45
CA LEU A 137 -14.62 6.55 26.86
C LEU A 137 -15.28 6.38 28.24
N LEU A 138 -15.51 7.47 28.98
CA LEU A 138 -16.03 7.44 30.35
C LEU A 138 -17.49 7.87 30.48
N GLN A 139 -18.14 8.24 29.38
CA GLN A 139 -19.54 8.65 29.40
C GLN A 139 -20.41 7.45 28.99
N PRO A 140 -21.11 6.79 29.93
CA PRO A 140 -22.16 5.86 29.55
C PRO A 140 -23.21 6.64 28.76
N ASN A 141 -23.54 6.17 27.55
CA ASN A 141 -24.67 6.67 26.77
C ASN A 141 -25.96 6.37 27.53
N LEU A 142 -26.34 7.25 28.45
CA LEU A 142 -27.68 7.28 29.02
C LEU A 142 -28.62 7.88 27.97
N SER A 143 -28.95 7.05 26.97
CA SER A 143 -30.07 7.31 26.08
C SER A 143 -31.34 7.34 26.94
N SER A 144 -31.87 8.54 27.16
CA SER A 144 -33.12 8.78 27.84
C SER A 144 -34.28 8.24 26.99
N ARG A 145 -34.56 6.94 27.12
CA ARG A 145 -35.85 6.36 26.76
C ARG A 145 -36.85 6.69 27.87
N ALA A 146 -37.19 7.97 27.97
CA ALA A 146 -38.23 8.48 28.85
C ALA A 146 -39.06 9.50 28.07
N ALA A 147 -39.90 8.98 27.18
CA ALA A 147 -41.10 9.67 26.72
C ALA A 147 -42.22 8.64 26.84
N LYS A 148 -43.02 8.78 27.90
CA LYS A 148 -44.40 8.29 27.96
C LYS A 148 -45.28 9.43 27.47
#